data_AF-Q79AD6-F1
#
_entry.id   AF-Q79AD6-F1
#
_cell.length_a   1.000
_cell.length_b   1.000
_cell.length_c   1.000
_cell.angle_alpha   90.00
_cell.angle_beta   90.00
_cell.angle_gamma   90.00
#
_symmetry.space_group_name_H-M   'P 1'
#
loop_
_entity.id
_entity.type
_entity.pdbx_description
1 polymer ?
#
loop_
_entity_poly.entity_id
_entity_poly.type
_entity_poly.pdbx_seq_one_letter_code
_entity_poly.pdbx_strand_id
1 'polypeptide(L)'
;MKKKKSFWLVSFLVIVASVFFISFGFSNHSKQVAQAASDTTSTDHSSNDTADSVSDGVILHAWCWSFNTIKNNLKQIHDAGYTAVQTSPVNEVKVGNSGSKSLNNWYWLYQPTKYSIGNYYLGTEAEFKSMCAAAKEYNIRIIVDATLNDTTSDY
;
A
#
# COMPACT_ATOMS: atom_id res chain seq x y z
N MET A 1 -46.82 18.66 -47.16
CA MET A 1 -47.49 17.40 -47.54
C MET A 1 -46.68 16.22 -47.00
N LYS A 2 -47.39 15.20 -46.48
CA LYS A 2 -46.96 13.84 -46.08
C LYS A 2 -46.20 13.66 -44.75
N LYS A 3 -46.95 13.15 -43.77
CA LYS A 3 -46.52 12.47 -42.54
C LYS A 3 -45.77 11.17 -42.87
N LYS A 4 -44.87 10.71 -41.98
CA LYS A 4 -44.80 9.33 -41.48
C LYS A 4 -43.95 9.24 -40.20
N LYS A 5 -44.45 8.44 -39.26
CA LYS A 5 -43.97 8.20 -37.88
C LYS A 5 -43.00 7.01 -37.87
N SER A 6 -42.05 6.98 -36.92
CA SER A 6 -42.01 5.99 -35.80
C SER A 6 -40.59 5.65 -35.33
N PHE A 7 -40.47 5.50 -33.99
CA PHE A 7 -39.71 4.46 -33.28
C PHE A 7 -38.19 4.38 -33.48
N TRP A 8 -37.40 4.83 -32.50
CA TRP A 8 -36.94 3.94 -31.41
C TRP A 8 -36.31 4.75 -30.26
N LEU A 9 -36.65 4.32 -29.05
CA LEU A 9 -36.33 4.90 -27.74
C LEU A 9 -35.34 3.93 -27.08
N VAL A 10 -34.14 4.34 -26.70
CA VAL A 10 -33.37 3.67 -25.64
C VAL A 10 -32.66 4.72 -24.77
N SER A 11 -33.39 5.06 -23.71
CA SER A 11 -32.98 5.37 -22.33
C SER A 11 -31.67 6.11 -22.04
N PHE A 12 -31.86 7.32 -21.51
CA PHE A 12 -30.90 8.19 -20.82
C PHE A 12 -31.52 8.57 -19.45
N LEU A 13 -30.71 8.89 -18.43
CA LEU A 13 -31.04 9.43 -17.07
C LEU A 13 -31.55 8.41 -16.01
N VAL A 14 -30.84 7.99 -14.94
CA VAL A 14 -30.21 8.64 -13.74
C VAL A 14 -31.23 9.15 -12.67
N ILE A 15 -30.91 8.92 -11.38
CA ILE A 15 -31.32 9.65 -10.12
C ILE A 15 -32.49 9.00 -9.32
N VAL A 16 -32.62 8.93 -7.97
CA VAL A 16 -31.86 9.07 -6.69
C VAL A 16 -32.84 8.63 -5.57
N ALA A 17 -32.31 8.15 -4.43
CA ALA A 17 -32.83 8.11 -3.05
C ALA A 17 -34.32 7.79 -2.74
N SER A 18 -34.50 6.89 -1.77
CA SER A 18 -35.65 6.91 -0.86
C SER A 18 -35.25 6.36 0.50
N VAL A 19 -34.84 7.26 1.40
CA VAL A 19 -34.95 7.08 2.85
C VAL A 19 -36.23 7.79 3.25
N PHE A 20 -37.26 7.07 3.68
CA PHE A 20 -38.36 7.64 4.46
C PHE A 20 -38.88 6.63 5.48
N PHE A 21 -38.71 7.04 6.74
CA PHE A 21 -39.27 6.59 8.00
C PHE A 21 -40.65 5.91 7.94
N ILE A 22 -40.78 4.79 8.66
CA ILE A 22 -42.00 4.45 9.40
C ILE A 22 -41.61 4.20 10.85
N SER A 23 -41.93 5.16 11.72
CA SER A 23 -42.04 4.97 13.15
C SER A 23 -43.36 4.24 13.43
N PHE A 24 -43.30 3.06 14.02
CA PHE A 24 -44.43 2.47 14.74
C PHE A 24 -43.96 2.16 16.16
N GLY A 25 -44.44 2.96 17.11
CA GLY A 25 -44.22 2.72 18.53
C GLY A 25 -45.18 1.65 19.04
N PHE A 26 -44.67 0.76 19.88
CA PHE A 26 -45.45 0.08 20.91
C PHE A 26 -44.57 -0.07 22.16
N SER A 27 -44.90 0.70 23.19
CA SER A 27 -44.47 0.41 24.57
C SER A 27 -45.29 -0.76 25.10
N ASN A 28 -44.66 -1.72 25.79
CA ASN A 28 -45.06 -2.12 27.14
C ASN A 28 -44.20 -3.26 27.72
N HIS A 29 -43.79 -3.02 28.97
CA HIS A 29 -43.69 -3.94 30.09
C HIS A 29 -42.51 -4.93 30.23
N SER A 30 -41.80 -4.70 31.32
CA SER A 30 -40.76 -5.49 31.97
C SER A 30 -41.22 -6.93 32.24
N LYS A 31 -40.39 -7.92 31.86
CA LYS A 31 -40.22 -9.19 32.58
C LYS A 31 -38.79 -9.67 32.40
N GLN A 32 -38.10 -9.90 33.53
CA GLN A 32 -36.82 -10.61 33.58
C GLN A 32 -37.02 -12.08 33.16
N VAL A 33 -36.11 -12.60 32.34
CA VAL A 33 -35.89 -14.05 32.16
C VAL A 33 -34.37 -14.28 32.11
N ALA A 34 -33.99 -15.37 32.77
CA ALA A 34 -32.66 -15.77 33.15
C ALA A 34 -31.69 -16.08 31.98
N GLN A 35 -30.42 -16.03 32.36
CA GLN A 35 -29.17 -16.26 31.67
C GLN A 35 -29.13 -17.54 30.81
N ALA A 36 -28.75 -17.37 29.54
CA ALA A 36 -27.99 -18.37 28.80
C ALA A 36 -26.68 -17.69 28.38
N ALA A 37 -25.55 -18.26 28.78
CA ALA A 37 -24.24 -17.80 28.40
C ALA A 37 -24.17 -17.74 26.87
N SER A 38 -24.16 -16.54 26.32
CA SER A 38 -23.66 -16.33 24.97
C SER A 38 -22.20 -16.70 25.02
N ASP A 39 -21.90 -17.90 24.53
CA ASP A 39 -20.59 -18.25 24.02
C ASP A 39 -20.34 -17.26 22.88
N THR A 40 -19.89 -16.08 23.28
CA THR A 40 -19.34 -15.09 22.40
C THR A 40 -18.04 -15.74 22.02
N THR A 41 -18.07 -16.53 20.95
CA THR A 41 -16.91 -16.64 20.10
C THR A 41 -16.68 -15.22 19.61
N SER A 42 -16.01 -14.44 20.47
CA SER A 42 -15.25 -13.29 20.07
C SER A 42 -14.28 -13.89 19.08
N THR A 43 -14.66 -13.91 17.79
CA THR A 43 -13.68 -13.74 16.74
C THR A 43 -13.02 -12.43 17.07
N ASP A 44 -11.98 -12.55 17.90
CA ASP A 44 -10.97 -11.54 18.10
C ASP A 44 -10.36 -11.38 16.72
N HIS A 45 -11.01 -10.54 15.90
CA HIS A 45 -10.44 -9.99 14.70
C HIS A 45 -9.41 -8.97 15.17
N SER A 46 -8.38 -9.48 15.84
CA SER A 46 -7.07 -8.86 15.93
C SER A 46 -6.63 -8.74 14.48
N SER A 47 -7.02 -7.62 13.87
CA SER A 47 -6.69 -7.21 12.50
C SER A 47 -5.18 -7.06 12.39
N ASN A 48 -4.49 -8.19 12.26
CA ASN A 48 -3.14 -8.26 11.74
C ASN A 48 -3.31 -8.69 10.28
N ASP A 49 -3.69 -7.73 9.43
CA ASP A 49 -4.11 -7.96 8.03
C ASP A 49 -2.95 -8.40 7.11
N THR A 50 -1.78 -8.71 7.67
CA THR A 50 -0.58 -9.14 6.95
C THR A 50 -0.05 -10.44 7.53
N ALA A 51 0.59 -11.27 6.69
CA ALA A 51 1.08 -12.58 7.11
C ALA A 51 2.13 -12.50 8.24
N ASP A 52 2.15 -13.54 9.08
CA ASP A 52 3.06 -13.62 10.23
C ASP A 52 4.53 -13.65 9.85
N SER A 53 4.86 -14.04 8.61
CA SER A 53 6.23 -14.10 8.09
C SER A 53 6.31 -13.57 6.66
N VAL A 54 7.52 -13.16 6.24
CA VAL A 54 7.76 -12.75 4.84
C VAL A 54 7.52 -13.90 3.87
N SER A 55 7.87 -15.13 4.24
CA SER A 55 7.73 -16.31 3.38
C SER A 55 6.29 -16.71 3.11
N ASP A 56 5.37 -16.37 4.02
CA ASP A 56 3.95 -16.70 3.92
C ASP A 56 3.12 -15.52 3.38
N GLY A 57 3.76 -14.40 3.07
CA GLY A 57 3.15 -13.14 2.67
C GLY A 57 3.42 -12.73 1.23
N VAL A 58 2.96 -11.53 0.88
CA VAL A 58 3.22 -10.91 -0.43
C VAL A 58 4.22 -9.75 -0.27
N ILE A 59 5.16 -9.66 -1.21
CA ILE A 59 6.20 -8.63 -1.23
C ILE A 59 5.85 -7.60 -2.30
N LEU A 60 5.77 -6.33 -1.90
CA LEU A 60 5.73 -5.21 -2.84
C LEU A 60 7.16 -4.90 -3.30
N HIS A 61 7.44 -5.05 -4.59
CA HIS A 61 8.66 -4.50 -5.17
C HIS A 61 8.47 -3.01 -5.46
N ALA A 62 8.93 -2.15 -4.54
CA ALA A 62 8.85 -0.69 -4.64
C ALA A 62 9.98 -0.13 -5.53
N TRP A 63 10.00 -0.60 -6.78
CA TRP A 63 11.08 -0.34 -7.74
C TRP A 63 11.22 1.16 -8.06
N CYS A 64 12.42 1.69 -7.81
CA CYS A 64 12.77 3.12 -7.95
C CYS A 64 12.00 4.08 -7.04
N TRP A 65 11.31 3.60 -6.01
CA TRP A 65 10.67 4.49 -5.03
C TRP A 65 11.70 5.03 -4.04
N SER A 66 11.64 6.33 -3.76
CA SER A 66 12.48 6.94 -2.72
C SER A 66 12.10 6.42 -1.32
N PHE A 67 13.01 6.51 -0.36
CA PHE A 67 12.74 6.11 1.03
C PHE A 67 11.55 6.89 1.62
N ASN A 68 11.45 8.19 1.33
CA ASN A 68 10.31 9.00 1.76
C ASN A 68 9.03 8.63 1.02
N THR A 69 9.09 8.26 -0.26
CA THR A 69 7.91 7.77 -1.00
C THR A 69 7.38 6.49 -0.36
N ILE A 70 8.23 5.52 -0.06
CA ILE A 70 7.81 4.29 0.65
C ILE A 70 7.19 4.68 2.00
N LYS A 71 7.90 5.47 2.81
CA LYS A 71 7.44 5.91 4.14
C LYS A 71 6.06 6.56 4.11
N ASN A 72 5.81 7.45 3.16
CA ASN A 72 4.55 8.19 3.07
C ASN A 72 3.37 7.33 2.58
N ASN A 73 3.63 6.15 2.04
CA ASN A 73 2.61 5.24 1.52
C ASN A 73 2.45 3.96 2.37
N LEU A 74 3.14 3.82 3.50
CA LEU A 74 3.11 2.60 4.32
C LEU A 74 1.71 2.19 4.76
N LYS A 75 0.83 3.15 5.09
CA LYS A 75 -0.57 2.83 5.40
C LYS A 75 -1.27 2.16 4.20
N GLN A 76 -1.11 2.71 3.00
CA GLN A 76 -1.72 2.13 1.79
C GLN A 76 -1.12 0.76 1.45
N ILE A 77 0.18 0.58 1.70
CA ILE A 77 0.89 -0.69 1.50
C ILE A 77 0.33 -1.75 2.47
N HIS A 78 0.12 -1.39 3.74
CA HIS A 78 -0.50 -2.24 4.75
C HIS A 78 -1.95 -2.58 4.38
N ASP A 79 -2.76 -1.57 4.07
CA ASP A 79 -4.18 -1.75 3.71
C ASP A 79 -4.35 -2.60 2.43
N ALA A 80 -3.32 -2.65 1.58
CA ALA A 80 -3.28 -3.51 0.38
C ALA A 80 -2.84 -4.96 0.68
N GLY A 81 -2.50 -5.31 1.91
CA GLY A 81 -2.16 -6.67 2.35
C GLY A 81 -0.70 -7.09 2.13
N TYR A 82 0.22 -6.17 1.85
CA TYR A 82 1.64 -6.51 1.69
C TYR A 82 2.32 -6.73 3.04
N THR A 83 3.06 -7.83 3.13
CA THR A 83 3.81 -8.20 4.35
C THR A 83 5.24 -7.63 4.34
N ALA A 84 5.77 -7.36 3.16
CA ALA A 84 7.09 -6.76 3.01
C ALA A 84 7.17 -5.81 1.82
N VAL A 85 8.15 -4.92 1.87
CA VAL A 85 8.56 -4.05 0.76
C VAL A 85 10.01 -4.35 0.41
N GLN A 86 10.28 -4.62 -0.87
CA GLN A 86 11.62 -4.67 -1.42
C GLN A 86 12.00 -3.30 -1.99
N THR A 87 13.09 -2.72 -1.51
CA THR A 87 13.67 -1.49 -2.06
C THR A 87 14.55 -1.78 -3.27
N SER A 88 14.82 -0.77 -4.11
CA SER A 88 16.00 -0.80 -4.99
C SER A 88 17.30 -0.68 -4.17
N PRO A 89 18.50 -0.84 -4.78
CA PRO A 89 19.77 -0.80 -4.06
C PRO A 89 19.97 0.45 -3.23
N VAL A 90 20.29 0.26 -1.95
CA VAL A 90 20.36 1.33 -0.96
C VAL A 90 21.75 1.96 -0.84
N ASN A 91 22.77 1.31 -1.38
CA ASN A 91 24.15 1.77 -1.29
C ASN A 91 24.42 2.97 -2.21
N GLU A 92 25.56 3.61 -2.01
CA GLU A 92 26.08 4.66 -2.88
C GLU A 92 26.38 4.10 -4.28
N VAL A 93 25.93 4.81 -5.30
CA VAL A 93 26.05 4.40 -6.71
C VAL A 93 26.56 5.55 -7.57
N LYS A 94 27.05 5.20 -8.76
CA LYS A 94 27.41 6.18 -9.78
C LYS A 94 26.16 6.98 -10.19
N VAL A 95 26.28 8.31 -10.14
CA VAL A 95 25.24 9.22 -10.65
C VAL A 95 25.51 9.50 -12.13
N GLY A 96 24.87 8.74 -13.01
CA GLY A 96 25.04 8.92 -14.45
C GLY A 96 24.03 9.88 -15.08
N ASN A 97 24.20 10.15 -16.38
CA ASN A 97 23.33 11.00 -17.20
C ASN A 97 22.99 12.34 -16.53
N SER A 98 24.02 12.99 -15.96
CA SER A 98 23.92 14.27 -15.25
C SER A 98 22.89 14.28 -14.11
N GLY A 99 22.64 13.12 -13.48
CA GLY A 99 21.69 12.99 -12.37
C GLY A 99 20.22 13.05 -12.81
N SER A 100 19.91 12.86 -14.09
CA SER A 100 18.50 12.81 -14.52
C SER A 100 17.76 11.67 -13.82
N LYS A 101 16.65 12.00 -13.15
CA LYS A 101 15.76 11.04 -12.47
C LYS A 101 14.69 10.43 -13.39
N SER A 102 14.85 10.54 -14.71
CA SER A 102 14.01 9.81 -15.66
C SER A 102 14.10 8.30 -15.41
N LEU A 103 12.97 7.58 -15.50
CA LEU A 103 12.96 6.13 -15.28
C LEU A 103 13.86 5.37 -16.25
N ASN A 104 14.20 5.93 -17.41
CA ASN A 104 15.17 5.35 -18.34
C ASN A 104 16.58 5.18 -17.72
N ASN A 105 16.85 5.83 -16.59
CA ASN A 105 18.12 5.82 -15.87
C ASN A 105 18.14 4.88 -14.66
N TRP A 106 17.14 4.00 -14.50
CA TRP A 106 17.03 3.08 -13.36
C TRP A 106 18.28 2.23 -13.12
N TYR A 107 18.97 1.85 -14.21
CA TYR A 107 20.11 0.94 -14.18
C TYR A 107 21.34 1.51 -13.44
N TRP A 108 21.41 2.84 -13.22
CA TRP A 108 22.47 3.44 -12.41
C TRP A 108 22.42 3.00 -10.95
N LEU A 109 21.25 2.57 -10.44
CA LEU A 109 21.12 1.97 -9.11
C LEU A 109 21.90 0.66 -8.94
N TYR A 110 22.29 0.01 -10.04
CA TYR A 110 23.04 -1.25 -10.03
C TYR A 110 24.53 -1.04 -10.33
N GLN A 111 25.05 0.17 -10.14
CA GLN A 111 26.47 0.49 -10.30
C GLN A 111 27.07 1.04 -9.00
N PRO A 112 27.35 0.18 -7.99
CA PRO A 112 27.93 0.59 -6.72
C PRO A 112 29.25 1.35 -6.88
N THR A 113 29.42 2.43 -6.12
CA THR A 113 30.71 3.13 -5.95
C THR A 113 31.26 2.94 -4.54
N LYS A 114 30.38 2.88 -3.54
CA LYS A 114 30.69 2.56 -2.15
C LYS A 114 29.53 1.82 -1.51
N TYR A 115 29.80 1.11 -0.41
CA TYR A 115 28.79 0.42 0.39
C TYR A 115 28.27 1.24 1.59
N SER A 116 28.50 2.56 1.58
CA SER A 116 27.75 3.50 2.42
C SER A 116 26.27 3.46 2.04
N ILE A 117 25.37 3.54 3.02
CA ILE A 117 23.93 3.62 2.77
C ILE A 117 23.56 5.04 2.35
N GLY A 118 22.73 5.14 1.32
CA GLY A 118 22.19 6.36 0.77
C GLY A 118 22.73 6.65 -0.63
N ASN A 119 21.87 7.17 -1.48
CA ASN A 119 22.23 7.62 -2.82
C ASN A 119 21.32 8.74 -3.32
N TYR A 120 21.76 9.39 -4.40
CA TYR A 120 21.07 10.52 -5.03
C TYR A 120 19.62 10.21 -5.45
N TYR A 121 19.34 8.95 -5.79
CA TYR A 121 18.05 8.54 -6.34
C TYR A 121 17.02 8.29 -5.25
N LEU A 122 17.38 7.49 -4.23
CA LEU A 122 16.44 7.00 -3.21
C LEU A 122 16.42 7.82 -1.92
N GLY A 123 17.51 8.49 -1.57
CA GLY A 123 17.63 9.31 -0.37
C GLY A 123 18.84 8.94 0.50
N THR A 124 18.87 9.51 1.70
CA THR A 124 19.94 9.39 2.69
C THR A 124 19.77 8.18 3.62
N GLU A 125 20.82 7.79 4.33
CA GLU A 125 20.74 6.78 5.39
C GLU A 125 19.74 7.15 6.51
N ALA A 126 19.66 8.44 6.87
CA ALA A 126 18.71 8.89 7.88
C ALA A 126 17.26 8.69 7.42
N GLU A 127 16.98 8.96 6.15
CA GLU A 127 15.66 8.72 5.54
C GLU A 127 15.36 7.23 5.43
N PHE A 128 16.35 6.40 5.09
CA PHE A 128 16.21 4.93 5.11
C PHE A 128 15.84 4.42 6.52
N LYS A 129 16.58 4.85 7.56
CA LYS A 129 16.27 4.49 8.95
C LYS A 129 14.87 4.96 9.38
N SER A 130 14.49 6.17 8.98
CA SER A 130 13.15 6.71 9.25
C SER A 130 12.04 5.90 8.56
N MET A 131 12.27 5.45 7.32
CA MET A 131 11.35 4.59 6.59
C MET A 131 11.21 3.21 7.25
N CYS A 132 12.31 2.58 7.65
CA CYS A 132 12.29 1.30 8.36
C CYS A 132 11.57 1.40 9.72
N ALA A 133 11.80 2.49 10.48
CA ALA A 133 11.11 2.72 11.74
C ALA A 133 9.59 2.87 11.54
N ALA A 134 9.17 3.65 10.54
CA ALA A 134 7.75 3.79 10.22
C ALA A 134 7.12 2.48 9.72
N ALA A 135 7.85 1.68 8.92
CA ALA A 135 7.34 0.40 8.41
C ALA A 135 7.03 -0.59 9.53
N LYS A 136 7.83 -0.55 10.61
CA LYS A 136 7.63 -1.37 11.81
C LYS A 136 6.28 -1.09 12.50
N GLU A 137 5.82 0.16 12.51
CA GLU A 137 4.52 0.54 13.09
C GLU A 137 3.33 -0.07 12.35
N TYR A 138 3.53 -0.49 11.10
CA TYR A 138 2.53 -1.16 10.25
C TYR A 138 2.81 -2.66 10.07
N ASN A 139 3.72 -3.25 10.86
CA ASN A 139 4.16 -4.65 10.69
C ASN A 139 4.69 -5.00 9.28
N ILE A 140 5.20 -4.01 8.55
CA ILE A 140 5.80 -4.20 7.22
C ILE A 140 7.30 -4.49 7.37
N ARG A 141 7.77 -5.60 6.81
CA ARG A 141 9.22 -5.88 6.69
C ARG A 141 9.85 -5.11 5.54
N ILE A 142 11.10 -4.70 5.70
CA ILE A 142 11.91 -4.12 4.61
C ILE A 142 12.93 -5.15 4.15
N ILE A 143 12.93 -5.44 2.84
CA ILE A 143 13.92 -6.26 2.15
C ILE A 143 14.78 -5.32 1.30
N VAL A 144 16.10 -5.45 1.41
CA VAL A 144 17.05 -4.62 0.67
C VAL A 144 17.56 -5.40 -0.53
N ASP A 145 17.48 -4.79 -1.72
CA ASP A 145 18.23 -5.25 -2.88
C ASP A 145 19.73 -4.95 -2.67
N ALA A 146 20.54 -6.01 -2.59
CA ALA A 146 21.96 -5.93 -2.25
C ALA A 146 22.82 -6.33 -3.45
N THR A 147 23.45 -5.33 -4.07
CA THR A 147 24.34 -5.49 -5.23
C THR A 147 25.78 -5.70 -4.78
N LEU A 148 26.12 -6.93 -4.38
CA LEU A 148 27.41 -7.24 -3.76
C LEU A 148 28.39 -7.99 -4.67
N ASN A 149 27.97 -8.37 -5.88
CA ASN A 149 28.82 -9.14 -6.80
C ASN A 149 29.85 -8.26 -7.52
N ASP A 150 29.43 -7.09 -8.00
CA ASP A 150 30.24 -6.19 -8.81
C ASP A 150 30.10 -4.73 -8.35
N THR A 151 30.97 -3.85 -8.86
CA THR A 151 30.87 -2.39 -8.73
C THR A 151 30.58 -1.75 -10.08
N THR A 152 30.49 -0.41 -10.13
CA THR A 152 30.53 0.35 -11.38
C THR A 152 31.70 -0.08 -12.27
N SER A 153 31.51 -0.05 -13.60
CA SER A 153 32.55 -0.35 -14.58
C SER A 153 33.50 0.83 -14.85
N ASP A 154 33.27 1.97 -14.19
CA ASP A 154 34.04 3.20 -14.30
C ASP A 154 35.13 3.23 -13.23
N TYR A 155 36.38 3.00 -13.64
CA TYR A 155 37.56 2.82 -12.78
C TYR A 155 38.56 3.98 -12.93
#